data_AF-A0A3A8WKN8-F1
#
_entry.id   AF-A0A3A8WKN8-F1
#
_cell.length_a   1.000
_cell.length_b   1.000
_cell.length_c   1.000
_cell.angle_alpha   90.00
_cell.angle_beta   90.00
_cell.angle_gamma   90.00
#
_symmetry.space_group_name_H-M   'P 1'
#
loop_
_entity.id
_entity.type
_entity.pdbx_description
1 polymer ?
#
loop_
_entity_poly.entity_id
_entity_poly.type
_entity_poly.pdbx_seq_one_letter_code
_entity_poly.pdbx_strand_id
1 'polypeptide(L)'
;MKVQELRELLKAADREFLEKAFVESYKHFTKSQKEEADQIIKDILSGISPNKAKKKTEVSFENLKQEILVFIENARAQNYMFPNRVIPKNQRPKWRFLVKNFLKELEKISQENENYGESVNLLVELYRLISDACNYVFFSTDDAFRSIGWKQEEFFQLVAKRVLGIGYTRENISRLILYASTGGLSAESLHVDQQIVLLSELKTTDAKYMALEEAKKLIDENVGKLGGLKEYATRKYALEDTINNLCDMVLMIHIVLAELEEGISYYFKANRQREREIILYKALSLAEWLGEDDIWIQIYEYGIKKNIKPRDSLVREYQERKDV
;
A
#
# COMPACT_ATOMS: atom_id res chain seq x y z
N MET A 1 -26.39 5.91 -30.53
CA MET A 1 -27.79 5.89 -30.06
C MET A 1 -27.82 5.42 -28.62
N LYS A 2 -28.39 6.20 -27.70
CA LYS A 2 -28.57 5.81 -26.30
C LYS A 2 -29.71 4.78 -26.17
N VAL A 3 -29.74 4.03 -25.06
CA VAL A 3 -30.78 3.01 -24.81
C VAL A 3 -32.19 3.60 -24.88
N GLN A 4 -32.36 4.86 -24.44
CA GLN A 4 -33.66 5.53 -24.45
C GLN A 4 -34.13 5.90 -25.86
N GLU A 5 -33.23 6.40 -26.70
CA GLU A 5 -33.48 6.67 -28.13
C GLU A 5 -33.83 5.39 -28.88
N LEU A 6 -33.14 4.28 -28.58
CA LEU A 6 -33.46 2.97 -29.15
C LEU A 6 -34.87 2.52 -28.73
N ARG A 7 -35.26 2.68 -27.47
CA ARG A 7 -36.61 2.32 -27.00
C ARG A 7 -37.70 3.12 -27.70
N GLU A 8 -37.46 4.39 -27.98
CA GLU A 8 -38.41 5.25 -28.70
C GLU A 8 -38.55 4.81 -30.16
N LEU A 9 -37.43 4.49 -30.82
CA LEU A 9 -37.43 3.96 -32.19
C LEU A 9 -38.18 2.61 -32.28
N LEU A 10 -37.93 1.70 -31.34
CA LEU A 10 -38.58 0.39 -31.31
C LEU A 10 -40.09 0.48 -31.02
N LYS A 11 -40.56 1.48 -30.27
CA LYS A 11 -42.00 1.69 -30.00
C LYS A 11 -42.79 2.11 -31.24
N ALA A 12 -42.15 2.78 -32.19
CA ALA A 12 -42.78 3.32 -33.39
C ALA A 12 -42.76 2.34 -34.58
N ALA A 13 -42.09 1.19 -34.45
CA ALA A 13 -41.89 0.23 -35.53
C ALA A 13 -42.84 -0.96 -35.43
N ASP A 14 -43.27 -1.49 -36.59
CA ASP A 14 -44.07 -2.71 -36.64
C ASP A 14 -43.30 -3.93 -36.14
N ARG A 15 -44.01 -4.83 -35.47
CA ARG A 15 -43.45 -6.03 -34.83
C ARG A 15 -42.69 -6.93 -35.80
N GLU A 16 -43.15 -7.04 -37.04
CA GLU A 16 -42.48 -7.83 -38.08
C GLU A 16 -41.09 -7.25 -38.44
N PHE A 17 -40.98 -5.92 -38.52
CA PHE A 17 -39.70 -5.26 -38.76
C PHE A 17 -38.78 -5.32 -37.53
N LEU A 18 -39.34 -5.35 -36.31
CA LEU A 18 -38.57 -5.56 -35.09
C LEU A 18 -37.92 -6.94 -35.04
N GLU A 19 -38.67 -7.99 -35.35
CA GLU A 19 -38.16 -9.37 -35.41
C GLU A 19 -37.05 -9.51 -36.46
N LYS A 20 -37.27 -8.93 -37.66
CA LYS A 20 -36.26 -8.92 -38.72
C LYS A 20 -35.00 -8.15 -38.33
N ALA A 21 -35.15 -6.95 -37.75
CA ALA A 21 -34.02 -6.13 -37.31
C ALA A 21 -33.21 -6.81 -36.20
N PHE A 22 -33.90 -7.50 -35.28
CA PHE A 22 -33.26 -8.25 -34.20
C PHE A 22 -32.42 -9.42 -34.74
N VAL A 23 -32.99 -10.21 -35.67
CA VAL A 23 -32.29 -11.35 -36.28
C VAL A 23 -31.08 -10.89 -37.10
N GLU A 24 -31.22 -9.85 -37.92
CA GLU A 24 -30.08 -9.32 -38.69
C GLU A 24 -28.99 -8.74 -37.78
N SER A 25 -29.36 -8.03 -36.72
CA SER A 25 -28.39 -7.52 -35.74
C SER A 25 -27.64 -8.64 -35.02
N TYR A 26 -28.34 -9.71 -34.64
CA TYR A 26 -27.76 -10.87 -33.96
C TYR A 26 -26.80 -11.66 -34.87
N LYS A 27 -27.00 -11.69 -36.19
CA LYS A 27 -26.06 -12.33 -37.13
C LYS A 27 -24.66 -11.72 -37.09
N HIS A 28 -24.55 -10.42 -36.83
CA HIS A 28 -23.27 -9.71 -36.74
C HIS A 28 -22.48 -9.99 -35.44
N PHE A 29 -23.05 -10.71 -34.47
CA PHE A 29 -22.35 -11.04 -33.24
C PHE A 29 -21.29 -12.12 -33.49
N THR A 30 -20.13 -11.98 -32.83
CA THR A 30 -19.13 -13.04 -32.73
C THR A 30 -19.66 -14.22 -31.91
N LYS A 31 -19.03 -15.39 -32.00
CA LYS A 31 -19.45 -16.59 -31.25
C LYS A 31 -19.55 -16.34 -29.73
N SER A 32 -18.56 -15.65 -29.16
CA SER A 32 -18.56 -15.31 -27.72
C SER A 32 -19.72 -14.38 -27.34
N GLN A 33 -20.05 -13.40 -28.18
CA GLN A 33 -21.16 -12.47 -27.94
C GLN A 33 -22.52 -13.16 -28.07
N LYS A 34 -22.65 -14.15 -28.95
CA LYS A 34 -23.84 -14.98 -29.08
C LYS A 34 -24.08 -15.82 -27.82
N GLU A 35 -23.04 -16.46 -27.29
CA GLU A 35 -23.13 -17.26 -26.06
C GLU A 35 -23.60 -16.43 -24.85
N GLU A 36 -23.13 -15.17 -24.72
CA GLU A 36 -23.58 -14.25 -23.66
C GLU A 36 -25.02 -13.73 -23.89
N ALA A 37 -25.36 -13.40 -25.14
CA ALA A 37 -26.67 -12.86 -25.49
C ALA A 37 -27.78 -13.91 -25.44
N ASP A 38 -27.50 -15.17 -25.81
CA ASP A 38 -28.49 -16.24 -25.96
C ASP A 38 -29.28 -16.48 -24.68
N GLN A 39 -28.60 -16.49 -23.53
CA GLN A 39 -29.28 -16.70 -22.25
C GLN A 39 -30.22 -15.54 -21.93
N ILE A 40 -29.76 -14.30 -22.13
CA ILE A 40 -30.55 -13.09 -21.88
C ILE A 40 -31.80 -13.07 -22.78
N ILE A 41 -31.65 -13.43 -24.06
CA ILE A 41 -32.73 -13.47 -25.04
C ILE A 41 -33.77 -14.52 -24.66
N LYS A 42 -33.33 -15.74 -24.33
CA LYS A 42 -34.21 -16.84 -23.91
C LYS A 42 -34.98 -16.48 -22.63
N ASP A 43 -34.31 -15.86 -21.67
CA ASP A 43 -34.93 -15.45 -20.40
C ASP A 43 -36.03 -14.40 -20.65
N ILE A 44 -35.73 -13.35 -21.42
CA ILE A 44 -36.69 -12.28 -21.76
C ILE A 44 -37.91 -12.85 -22.50
N LEU A 45 -37.69 -13.67 -23.51
CA LEU A 45 -38.76 -14.27 -24.32
C LEU A 45 -39.62 -15.26 -23.52
N SER A 46 -39.06 -15.87 -22.47
CA SER A 46 -39.78 -16.75 -21.55
C SER A 46 -40.50 -15.99 -20.43
N GLY A 47 -40.53 -14.64 -20.48
CA GLY A 47 -41.18 -13.80 -19.48
C GLY A 47 -40.36 -13.62 -18.19
N ILE A 48 -39.09 -14.02 -18.18
CA ILE A 48 -38.17 -13.80 -17.06
C ILE A 48 -37.53 -12.43 -17.25
N SER A 49 -37.89 -11.48 -16.38
CA SER A 49 -37.32 -10.12 -16.43
C SER A 49 -35.80 -10.16 -16.30
N PRO A 50 -35.05 -9.50 -17.21
CA PRO A 50 -33.60 -9.40 -17.14
C PRO A 50 -33.25 -8.30 -16.14
N ASN A 51 -33.67 -8.49 -14.88
CA ASN A 51 -33.29 -7.73 -13.69
C ASN A 51 -34.06 -8.25 -12.46
N LYS A 52 -33.82 -9.51 -12.09
CA LYS A 52 -33.06 -9.62 -10.85
C LYS A 52 -31.63 -9.70 -11.34
N ALA A 53 -30.88 -8.59 -11.26
CA ALA A 53 -29.44 -8.70 -11.08
C ALA A 53 -29.25 -9.91 -10.17
N LYS A 54 -28.44 -10.91 -10.56
CA LYS A 54 -27.99 -11.93 -9.60
C LYS A 54 -27.73 -11.11 -8.35
N LYS A 55 -28.59 -11.26 -7.33
CA LYS A 55 -28.38 -10.64 -6.02
C LYS A 55 -26.95 -11.06 -5.79
N LYS A 56 -25.99 -10.12 -5.83
CA LYS A 56 -24.57 -10.43 -5.72
C LYS A 56 -24.58 -11.30 -4.48
N THR A 57 -24.44 -12.62 -4.66
CA THR A 57 -24.61 -13.56 -3.56
C THR A 57 -23.55 -13.06 -2.62
N GLU A 58 -24.00 -12.51 -1.49
CA GLU A 58 -23.14 -11.85 -0.53
C GLU A 58 -21.97 -12.81 -0.36
N VAL A 59 -20.80 -12.40 -0.85
CA VAL A 59 -19.65 -13.31 -0.87
C VAL A 59 -19.41 -13.57 0.60
N SER A 60 -19.67 -14.80 1.03
CA SER A 60 -19.49 -15.13 2.44
C SER A 60 -18.04 -14.80 2.78
N PHE A 61 -17.83 -14.22 3.96
CA PHE A 61 -16.49 -13.84 4.38
C PHE A 61 -15.53 -15.04 4.28
N GLU A 62 -16.01 -16.25 4.59
CA GLU A 62 -15.23 -17.47 4.45
C GLU A 62 -14.80 -17.74 3.01
N ASN A 63 -15.68 -17.57 2.02
CA ASN A 63 -15.29 -17.74 0.62
C ASN A 63 -14.26 -16.68 0.19
N LEU A 64 -14.46 -15.41 0.58
CA LEU A 64 -13.51 -14.33 0.30
C LEU A 64 -12.14 -14.63 0.92
N LYS A 65 -12.12 -15.09 2.17
CA LYS A 65 -10.90 -15.49 2.89
C LYS A 65 -10.18 -16.61 2.14
N GLN A 66 -10.87 -17.69 1.79
CA GLN A 66 -10.27 -18.80 1.06
C GLN A 66 -9.71 -18.37 -0.30
N GLU A 67 -10.45 -17.53 -1.05
CA GLU A 67 -9.97 -16.99 -2.32
C GLU A 67 -8.69 -16.16 -2.16
N ILE A 68 -8.61 -15.31 -1.14
CA ILE A 68 -7.43 -14.49 -0.85
C ILE A 68 -6.23 -15.38 -0.45
N LEU A 69 -6.44 -16.36 0.43
CA LEU A 69 -5.37 -17.24 0.89
C LEU A 69 -4.79 -18.07 -0.27
N VAL A 70 -5.65 -18.67 -1.09
CA VAL A 70 -5.24 -19.41 -2.30
C VAL A 70 -4.53 -18.49 -3.28
N PHE A 71 -4.99 -17.24 -3.43
CA PHE A 71 -4.32 -16.25 -4.27
C PHE A 71 -2.89 -15.96 -3.77
N ILE A 72 -2.73 -15.68 -2.48
CA ILE A 72 -1.44 -15.36 -1.87
C ILE A 72 -0.47 -16.55 -2.00
N GLU A 73 -0.92 -17.76 -1.71
CA GLU A 73 -0.13 -18.98 -1.85
C GLU A 73 0.38 -19.13 -3.30
N ASN A 74 -0.51 -18.99 -4.28
CA ASN A 74 -0.15 -19.10 -5.68
C ASN A 74 0.77 -17.98 -6.17
N ALA A 75 0.62 -16.76 -5.64
CA ALA A 75 1.50 -15.64 -5.95
C ALA A 75 2.92 -15.89 -5.40
N ARG A 76 3.04 -16.32 -4.14
CA ARG A 76 4.33 -16.66 -3.53
C ARG A 76 4.99 -17.88 -4.18
N ALA A 77 4.20 -18.82 -4.72
CA ALA A 77 4.68 -19.91 -5.56
C ALA A 77 5.00 -19.50 -7.01
N GLN A 78 4.91 -18.20 -7.34
CA GLN A 78 5.20 -17.62 -8.66
C GLN A 78 4.32 -18.17 -9.81
N ASN A 79 3.16 -18.77 -9.48
CA ASN A 79 2.25 -19.36 -10.48
C ASN A 79 1.57 -18.30 -11.35
N TYR A 80 1.59 -17.02 -10.94
CA TYR A 80 1.11 -15.91 -11.77
C TYR A 80 2.17 -15.38 -12.74
N MET A 81 3.45 -15.71 -12.55
CA MET A 81 4.53 -15.31 -13.45
C MET A 81 4.89 -16.43 -14.43
N PHE A 82 5.30 -17.59 -13.91
CA PHE A 82 5.95 -18.62 -14.72
C PHE A 82 4.96 -19.66 -15.27
N PRO A 83 5.32 -20.37 -16.37
CA PRO A 83 4.56 -21.52 -16.86
C PRO A 83 4.31 -22.58 -15.79
N ASN A 84 3.04 -22.89 -15.54
CA ASN A 84 2.61 -23.93 -14.60
C ASN A 84 1.24 -24.49 -15.01
N ARG A 85 0.80 -25.56 -14.33
CA ARG A 85 -0.49 -26.25 -14.55
C ARG A 85 -1.61 -25.77 -13.63
N VAL A 86 -1.31 -24.88 -12.68
CA VAL A 86 -2.25 -24.42 -11.64
C VAL A 86 -3.03 -23.20 -12.13
N ILE A 87 -2.33 -22.18 -12.64
CA ILE A 87 -2.90 -20.95 -13.18
C ILE A 87 -2.70 -20.91 -14.70
N PRO A 88 -3.79 -21.02 -15.48
CA PRO A 88 -3.74 -20.92 -16.93
C PRO A 88 -3.16 -19.59 -17.41
N LYS A 89 -2.42 -19.61 -18.54
CA LYS A 89 -1.71 -18.43 -19.08
C LYS A 89 -2.61 -17.20 -19.25
N ASN A 90 -3.86 -17.38 -19.65
CA ASN A 90 -4.83 -16.30 -19.83
C ASN A 90 -5.40 -15.72 -18.52
N GLN A 91 -5.24 -16.42 -17.39
CA GLN A 91 -5.68 -15.95 -16.07
C GLN A 91 -4.55 -15.22 -15.32
N ARG A 92 -3.30 -15.56 -15.61
CA ARG A 92 -2.12 -14.93 -14.98
C ARG A 92 -2.17 -13.40 -14.93
N PRO A 93 -2.40 -12.66 -16.04
CA PRO A 93 -2.43 -11.19 -16.01
C PRO A 93 -3.66 -10.60 -15.30
N LYS A 94 -4.62 -11.43 -14.87
CA LYS A 94 -5.83 -10.97 -14.16
C LYS A 94 -5.65 -10.85 -12.65
N TRP A 95 -4.49 -11.22 -12.12
CA TRP A 95 -4.14 -11.06 -10.70
C TRP A 95 -4.49 -9.65 -10.16
N ARG A 96 -4.22 -8.61 -10.95
CA ARG A 96 -4.50 -7.21 -10.58
C ARG A 96 -5.98 -6.92 -10.35
N PHE A 97 -6.87 -7.59 -11.08
CA PHE A 97 -8.31 -7.44 -10.90
C PHE A 97 -8.79 -8.22 -9.67
N LEU A 98 -8.14 -9.35 -9.35
CA LEU A 98 -8.41 -10.09 -8.11
C LEU A 98 -8.07 -9.23 -6.90
N VAL A 99 -6.85 -8.68 -6.85
CA VAL A 99 -6.42 -7.81 -5.74
C VAL A 99 -7.36 -6.62 -5.59
N LYS A 100 -7.67 -5.89 -6.68
CA LYS A 100 -8.64 -4.77 -6.65
C LYS A 100 -9.98 -5.18 -6.06
N ASN A 101 -10.49 -6.35 -6.45
CA ASN A 101 -11.76 -6.85 -5.92
C ASN A 101 -11.65 -7.24 -4.44
N PHE A 102 -10.56 -7.90 -4.03
CA PHE A 102 -10.32 -8.25 -2.64
C PHE A 102 -10.28 -7.01 -1.74
N LEU A 103 -9.53 -5.97 -2.13
CA LEU A 103 -9.48 -4.71 -1.38
C LEU A 103 -10.86 -4.10 -1.23
N LYS A 104 -11.63 -4.04 -2.33
CA LYS A 104 -12.99 -3.50 -2.32
C LYS A 104 -13.96 -4.29 -1.43
N GLU A 105 -13.85 -5.63 -1.38
CA GLU A 105 -14.74 -6.44 -0.56
C GLU A 105 -14.30 -6.43 0.92
N LEU A 106 -12.99 -6.45 1.22
CA LEU A 106 -12.47 -6.29 2.59
C LEU A 106 -12.82 -4.93 3.19
N GLU A 107 -12.79 -3.85 2.40
CA GLU A 107 -13.12 -2.51 2.87
C GLU A 107 -14.59 -2.36 3.32
N LYS A 108 -15.50 -3.20 2.83
CA LYS A 108 -16.91 -3.16 3.25
C LYS A 108 -17.17 -3.73 4.64
N ILE A 109 -16.22 -4.49 5.18
CA ILE A 109 -16.36 -5.12 6.49
C ILE A 109 -16.20 -4.04 7.55
N SER A 110 -17.26 -3.72 8.29
CA SER A 110 -17.23 -2.68 9.32
C SER A 110 -16.49 -3.16 10.58
N GLN A 111 -16.09 -2.23 11.44
CA GLN A 111 -15.35 -2.53 12.67
C GLN A 111 -16.16 -3.38 13.67
N GLU A 112 -17.49 -3.29 13.62
CA GLU A 112 -18.42 -4.03 14.45
C GLU A 112 -18.67 -5.46 13.94
N ASN A 113 -18.20 -5.80 12.75
CA ASN A 113 -18.36 -7.13 12.17
C ASN A 113 -17.46 -8.14 12.91
N GLU A 114 -18.00 -9.32 13.24
CA GLU A 114 -17.24 -10.41 13.89
C GLU A 114 -15.97 -10.81 13.12
N ASN A 115 -15.96 -10.63 11.80
CA ASN A 115 -14.86 -10.96 10.92
C ASN A 115 -13.87 -9.80 10.73
N TYR A 116 -14.05 -8.66 11.41
CA TYR A 116 -13.22 -7.47 11.21
C TYR A 116 -11.73 -7.79 11.42
N GLY A 117 -11.37 -8.38 12.56
CA GLY A 117 -9.97 -8.71 12.86
C GLY A 117 -9.32 -9.60 11.80
N GLU A 118 -10.04 -10.62 11.33
CA GLU A 118 -9.55 -11.51 10.28
C GLU A 118 -9.45 -10.80 8.91
N SER A 119 -10.40 -9.91 8.60
CA SER A 119 -10.34 -9.10 7.38
C SER A 119 -9.11 -8.19 7.34
N VAL A 120 -8.71 -7.64 8.50
CA VAL A 120 -7.49 -6.84 8.62
C VAL A 120 -6.25 -7.69 8.41
N ASN A 121 -6.22 -8.92 8.95
CA ASN A 121 -5.10 -9.84 8.72
C ASN A 121 -4.93 -10.14 7.22
N LEU A 122 -6.02 -10.41 6.51
CA LEU A 122 -6.00 -10.63 5.06
C LEU A 122 -5.53 -9.38 4.30
N LEU A 123 -5.98 -8.21 4.71
CA LEU A 123 -5.55 -6.93 4.12
C LEU A 123 -4.04 -6.70 4.30
N VAL A 124 -3.51 -6.97 5.51
CA VAL A 124 -2.08 -6.88 5.80
C VAL A 124 -1.28 -7.85 4.92
N GLU A 125 -1.72 -9.10 4.78
CA GLU A 125 -1.01 -10.07 3.95
C GLU A 125 -1.04 -9.71 2.47
N LEU A 126 -2.13 -9.11 1.98
CA LEU A 126 -2.19 -8.54 0.63
C LEU A 126 -1.22 -7.38 0.47
N TYR A 127 -1.18 -6.42 1.40
CA TYR A 127 -0.22 -5.31 1.35
C TYR A 127 1.22 -5.83 1.30
N ARG A 128 1.57 -6.75 2.19
CA ARG A 128 2.90 -7.38 2.22
C ARG A 128 3.24 -8.08 0.91
N LEU A 129 2.30 -8.84 0.33
CA LEU A 129 2.52 -9.51 -0.95
C LEU A 129 2.80 -8.51 -2.08
N ILE A 130 2.07 -7.39 -2.12
CA ILE A 130 2.24 -6.37 -3.16
C ILE A 130 3.55 -5.58 -2.95
N SER A 131 3.91 -5.25 -1.70
CA SER A 131 5.23 -4.69 -1.39
C SER A 131 6.36 -5.66 -1.78
N ASP A 132 6.26 -6.93 -1.40
CA ASP A 132 7.23 -7.96 -1.79
C ASP A 132 7.35 -8.06 -3.32
N ALA A 133 6.23 -7.99 -4.05
CA ALA A 133 6.20 -8.07 -5.50
C ALA A 133 6.91 -6.89 -6.22
N CYS A 134 7.28 -5.83 -5.51
CA CYS A 134 8.13 -4.77 -6.05
C CYS A 134 9.63 -5.12 -5.99
N ASN A 135 10.02 -6.08 -5.14
CA ASN A 135 11.39 -6.59 -5.03
C ASN A 135 11.56 -8.01 -5.60
N TYR A 136 10.47 -8.76 -5.72
CA TYR A 136 10.47 -10.15 -6.14
C TYR A 136 9.54 -10.38 -7.33
N VAL A 137 9.94 -11.32 -8.18
CA VAL A 137 9.20 -11.67 -9.40
C VAL A 137 8.03 -12.61 -9.06
N PHE A 138 6.91 -12.04 -8.61
CA PHE A 138 5.65 -12.78 -8.39
C PHE A 138 4.66 -12.63 -9.55
N PHE A 139 4.73 -11.50 -10.24
CA PHE A 139 3.84 -11.13 -11.34
C PHE A 139 4.65 -10.57 -12.51
N SER A 140 4.06 -10.54 -13.70
CA SER A 140 4.66 -9.93 -14.90
C SER A 140 4.51 -8.39 -14.85
N THR A 141 5.17 -7.73 -13.90
CA THR A 141 5.21 -6.27 -13.73
C THR A 141 6.48 -5.86 -13.00
N ASP A 142 6.98 -4.67 -13.31
CA ASP A 142 8.10 -4.04 -12.58
C ASP A 142 7.60 -3.22 -11.38
N ASP A 143 6.31 -2.89 -11.35
CA ASP A 143 5.66 -2.20 -10.24
C ASP A 143 4.27 -2.80 -9.98
N ALA A 144 4.10 -3.44 -8.82
CA ALA A 144 2.85 -4.12 -8.48
C ALA A 144 1.75 -3.13 -8.05
N PHE A 145 2.10 -2.06 -7.35
CA PHE A 145 1.18 -1.02 -6.91
C PHE A 145 0.56 -0.28 -8.10
N ARG A 146 1.39 0.13 -9.06
CA ARG A 146 0.92 0.75 -10.31
C ARG A 146 -0.02 -0.17 -11.10
N SER A 147 0.27 -1.47 -11.14
CA SER A 147 -0.58 -2.47 -11.81
C SER A 147 -1.96 -2.61 -11.18
N ILE A 148 -2.06 -2.49 -9.85
CA ILE A 148 -3.34 -2.45 -9.14
C ILE A 148 -3.93 -1.04 -9.03
N GLY A 149 -3.27 -0.01 -9.57
CA GLY A 149 -3.77 1.37 -9.57
C GLY A 149 -3.95 1.96 -8.18
N TRP A 150 -3.04 1.62 -7.26
CA TRP A 150 -2.96 2.20 -5.92
C TRP A 150 -1.58 2.80 -5.73
N LYS A 151 -1.50 3.96 -5.06
CA LYS A 151 -0.22 4.38 -4.49
C LYS A 151 0.09 3.55 -3.24
N GLN A 152 1.38 3.32 -2.96
CA GLN A 152 1.77 2.45 -1.87
C GLN A 152 1.37 3.03 -0.51
N GLU A 153 1.58 4.33 -0.31
CA GLU A 153 1.21 5.07 0.89
C GLU A 153 -0.31 5.12 1.10
N GLU A 154 -1.12 5.16 0.05
CA GLU A 154 -2.59 5.11 0.15
C GLU A 154 -3.07 3.72 0.60
N PHE A 155 -2.49 2.64 0.05
CA PHE A 155 -2.80 1.28 0.50
C PHE A 155 -2.28 1.07 1.94
N PHE A 156 -1.08 1.54 2.25
CA PHE A 156 -0.57 1.50 3.61
C PHE A 156 -1.45 2.28 4.60
N GLN A 157 -2.02 3.43 4.20
CA GLN A 157 -2.95 4.18 5.04
C GLN A 157 -4.20 3.36 5.37
N LEU A 158 -4.76 2.64 4.39
CA LEU A 158 -5.88 1.73 4.62
C LEU A 158 -5.49 0.63 5.62
N VAL A 159 -4.30 0.04 5.48
CA VAL A 159 -3.77 -0.95 6.43
C VAL A 159 -3.64 -0.37 7.84
N ALA A 160 -2.98 0.78 7.97
CA ALA A 160 -2.73 1.43 9.26
C ALA A 160 -4.04 1.75 9.99
N LYS A 161 -5.00 2.38 9.30
CA LYS A 161 -6.34 2.67 9.87
C LYS A 161 -7.03 1.41 10.36
N ARG A 162 -6.98 0.33 9.57
CA ARG A 162 -7.66 -0.93 9.88
C ARG A 162 -7.03 -1.65 11.07
N VAL A 163 -5.71 -1.75 11.08
CA VAL A 163 -4.92 -2.34 12.18
C VAL A 163 -5.14 -1.57 13.48
N LEU A 164 -5.05 -0.24 13.46
CA LEU A 164 -5.31 0.57 14.65
C LEU A 164 -6.78 0.53 15.09
N GLY A 165 -7.71 0.25 14.18
CA GLY A 165 -9.11 -0.04 14.50
C GLY A 165 -9.33 -1.35 15.27
N ILE A 166 -8.39 -2.31 15.21
CA ILE A 166 -8.37 -3.46 16.14
C ILE A 166 -7.92 -3.01 17.53
N GLY A 167 -6.95 -2.09 17.57
CA GLY A 167 -6.50 -1.45 18.80
C GLY A 167 -5.07 -0.93 18.71
N TYR A 168 -4.79 0.09 19.52
CA TYR A 168 -3.45 0.69 19.71
C TYR A 168 -2.61 -0.16 20.67
N THR A 169 -2.32 -1.40 20.28
CA THR A 169 -1.45 -2.29 21.04
C THR A 169 0.00 -2.15 20.59
N ARG A 170 0.95 -2.46 21.48
CA ARG A 170 2.39 -2.48 21.15
C ARG A 170 2.68 -3.37 19.95
N GLU A 171 2.05 -4.54 19.89
CA GLU A 171 2.21 -5.48 18.78
C GLU A 171 1.75 -4.86 17.44
N ASN A 172 0.56 -4.26 17.42
CA ASN A 172 0.02 -3.62 16.21
C ASN A 172 0.89 -2.45 15.75
N ILE A 173 1.31 -1.60 16.69
CA ILE A 173 2.18 -0.45 16.39
C ILE A 173 3.55 -0.92 15.90
N SER A 174 4.17 -1.89 16.56
CA SER A 174 5.45 -2.48 16.14
C SER A 174 5.38 -3.06 14.72
N ARG A 175 4.29 -3.78 14.40
CA ARG A 175 4.04 -4.30 13.05
C ARG A 175 3.93 -3.18 12.01
N LEU A 176 3.18 -2.12 12.31
CA LEU A 176 3.03 -0.98 11.38
C LEU A 176 4.35 -0.22 11.17
N ILE A 177 5.17 -0.06 12.21
CA ILE A 177 6.50 0.53 12.10
C ILE A 177 7.38 -0.28 11.14
N LEU A 178 7.37 -1.61 11.25
CA LEU A 178 8.09 -2.50 10.33
C LEU A 178 7.58 -2.35 8.90
N TYR A 179 6.26 -2.30 8.69
CA TYR A 179 5.68 -2.15 7.36
C TYR A 179 5.93 -0.77 6.72
N ALA A 180 6.12 0.27 7.53
CA ALA A 180 6.50 1.59 7.05
C ALA A 180 8.00 1.71 6.75
N SER A 181 8.85 1.00 7.52
CA SER A 181 10.31 1.19 7.50
C SER A 181 11.08 0.11 6.75
N THR A 182 10.39 -0.93 6.24
CA THR A 182 10.99 -2.08 5.55
C THR A 182 10.09 -2.60 4.43
N GLY A 183 10.63 -3.49 3.60
CA GLY A 183 9.90 -4.15 2.52
C GLY A 183 10.19 -3.56 1.16
N GLY A 184 9.53 -4.09 0.13
CA GLY A 184 9.65 -3.54 -1.23
C GLY A 184 8.83 -2.28 -1.43
N LEU A 185 9.38 -1.39 -2.24
CA LEU A 185 8.79 -0.10 -2.58
C LEU A 185 8.40 -0.07 -4.06
N SER A 186 7.25 0.54 -4.34
CA SER A 186 6.92 1.02 -5.68
C SER A 186 8.03 1.93 -6.18
N ALA A 187 8.23 1.99 -7.50
CA ALA A 187 9.21 2.88 -8.11
C ALA A 187 8.90 4.37 -7.84
N GLU A 188 7.68 4.68 -7.41
CA GLU A 188 7.18 6.03 -7.12
C GLU A 188 7.11 6.33 -5.61
N SER A 189 7.69 5.48 -4.75
CA SER A 189 7.57 5.65 -3.29
C SER A 189 8.88 5.45 -2.53
N LEU A 190 8.98 6.11 -1.39
CA LEU A 190 10.02 5.99 -0.38
C LEU A 190 9.41 5.52 0.94
N HIS A 191 10.21 4.86 1.79
CA HIS A 191 9.76 4.49 3.14
C HIS A 191 9.18 5.67 3.93
N VAL A 192 9.75 6.88 3.74
CA VAL A 192 9.26 8.07 4.43
C VAL A 192 7.80 8.40 4.13
N ASP A 193 7.29 8.07 2.93
CA ASP A 193 5.89 8.29 2.58
C ASP A 193 4.97 7.47 3.49
N GLN A 194 5.33 6.19 3.73
CA GLN A 194 4.59 5.33 4.66
C GLN A 194 4.79 5.76 6.12
N GLN A 195 5.97 6.25 6.47
CA GLN A 195 6.27 6.75 7.82
C GLN A 195 5.44 7.97 8.18
N ILE A 196 5.29 8.94 7.26
CA ILE A 196 4.42 10.10 7.42
C ILE A 196 2.96 9.65 7.58
N VAL A 197 2.51 8.69 6.76
CA VAL A 197 1.17 8.12 6.90
C VAL A 197 0.98 7.51 8.29
N LEU A 198 1.91 6.67 8.76
CA LEU A 198 1.81 6.07 10.09
C LEU A 198 1.74 7.14 11.18
N LEU A 199 2.61 8.14 11.11
CA LEU A 199 2.65 9.24 12.07
C LEU A 199 1.32 9.99 12.14
N SER A 200 0.69 10.22 10.98
CA SER A 200 -0.63 10.84 10.89
C SER A 200 -1.74 9.99 11.52
N GLU A 201 -1.61 8.65 11.51
CA GLU A 201 -2.58 7.73 12.10
C GLU A 201 -2.36 7.48 13.60
N LEU A 202 -1.18 7.78 14.15
CA LEU A 202 -0.92 7.77 15.59
C LEU A 202 -1.55 9.01 16.27
N LYS A 203 -2.88 9.00 16.43
CA LYS A 203 -3.66 10.18 16.82
C LYS A 203 -3.35 10.73 18.21
N THR A 204 -2.97 9.89 19.17
CA THR A 204 -2.75 10.30 20.56
C THR A 204 -1.26 10.40 20.89
N THR A 205 -0.93 11.21 21.89
CA THR A 205 0.42 11.31 22.44
C THR A 205 0.91 9.96 22.97
N ASP A 206 0.06 9.21 23.68
CA ASP A 206 0.39 7.87 24.19
C ASP A 206 0.74 6.89 23.06
N ALA A 207 0.00 6.93 21.95
CA ALA A 207 0.30 6.09 20.78
C ALA A 207 1.65 6.45 20.15
N LYS A 208 2.01 7.75 20.12
CA LYS A 208 3.31 8.21 19.63
C LYS A 208 4.45 7.76 20.54
N TYR A 209 4.33 7.87 21.86
CA TYR A 209 5.33 7.34 22.79
C TYR A 209 5.45 5.81 22.69
N MET A 210 4.34 5.10 22.56
CA MET A 210 4.38 3.66 22.34
C MET A 210 5.13 3.31 21.04
N ALA A 211 4.88 4.05 19.95
CA ALA A 211 5.60 3.88 18.69
C ALA A 211 7.09 4.21 18.82
N LEU A 212 7.45 5.25 19.59
CA LEU A 212 8.83 5.63 19.86
C LEU A 212 9.59 4.49 20.56
N GLU A 213 9.01 3.92 21.61
CA GLU A 213 9.59 2.81 22.35
C GLU A 213 9.75 1.55 21.48
N GLU A 214 8.72 1.18 20.71
CA GLU A 214 8.79 0.03 19.82
C GLU A 214 9.79 0.25 18.68
N ALA A 215 9.90 1.46 18.12
CA ALA A 215 10.90 1.78 17.12
C ALA A 215 12.33 1.68 17.68
N LYS A 216 12.59 2.23 18.87
CA LYS A 216 13.89 2.10 19.56
C LYS A 216 14.24 0.64 19.83
N LYS A 217 13.27 -0.17 20.27
CA LYS A 217 13.45 -1.62 20.46
C LYS A 217 13.80 -2.35 19.16
N LEU A 218 13.09 -2.07 18.07
CA LEU A 218 13.38 -2.65 16.76
C LEU A 218 14.77 -2.26 16.24
N ILE A 219 15.22 -1.04 16.52
CA ILE A 219 16.59 -0.61 16.22
C ILE A 219 17.59 -1.49 16.97
N ASP A 220 17.43 -1.64 18.28
CA ASP A 220 18.35 -2.43 19.11
C ASP A 220 18.40 -3.91 18.67
N GLU A 221 17.26 -4.50 18.32
CA GLU A 221 17.21 -5.85 17.76
C GLU A 221 17.99 -5.98 16.45
N ASN A 222 17.87 -5.00 15.55
CA ASN A 222 18.59 -5.01 14.27
C ASN A 222 20.09 -4.71 14.45
N VAL A 223 20.46 -3.88 15.41
CA VAL A 223 21.87 -3.66 15.81
C VAL A 223 22.48 -4.94 16.36
N GLY A 224 21.74 -5.68 17.20
CA GLY A 224 22.17 -6.99 17.71
C GLY A 224 22.40 -8.00 16.58
N LYS A 225 21.48 -8.08 15.60
CA LYS A 225 21.64 -8.91 14.40
C LYS A 225 22.86 -8.50 13.58
N LEU A 226 23.10 -7.19 13.42
CA LEU A 226 24.23 -6.64 12.67
C LEU A 226 25.57 -7.00 13.31
N GLY A 227 25.67 -6.92 14.63
CA GLY A 227 26.89 -7.28 15.38
C GLY A 227 27.29 -8.76 15.24
N GLY A 228 26.35 -9.64 14.92
CA GLY A 228 26.60 -11.05 14.63
C GLY A 228 27.10 -11.34 13.21
N LEU A 229 27.17 -10.34 12.32
CA LEU A 229 27.57 -10.52 10.93
C LEU A 229 29.05 -10.25 10.67
N LYS A 230 29.62 -10.99 9.71
CA LYS A 230 30.95 -10.69 9.16
C LYS A 230 30.93 -9.40 8.34
N GLU A 231 32.10 -8.77 8.20
CA GLU A 231 32.27 -7.45 7.55
C GLU A 231 31.67 -7.35 6.14
N TYR A 232 31.74 -8.44 5.36
CA TYR A 232 31.24 -8.53 3.98
C TYR A 232 29.95 -9.36 3.84
N ALA A 233 29.18 -9.52 4.91
CA ALA A 233 27.91 -10.24 4.82
C ALA A 233 26.93 -9.48 3.91
N THR A 234 26.38 -10.16 2.91
CA THR A 234 25.43 -9.60 1.94
C THR A 234 24.22 -8.91 2.59
N ARG A 235 23.81 -9.37 3.79
CA ARG A 235 22.68 -8.82 4.55
C ARG A 235 23.01 -7.56 5.35
N LYS A 236 24.28 -7.18 5.46
CA LYS A 236 24.73 -6.05 6.28
C LYS A 236 24.06 -4.76 5.83
N TYR A 237 24.10 -4.48 4.53
CA TYR A 237 23.51 -3.28 3.94
C TYR A 237 22.00 -3.18 4.21
N ALA A 238 21.24 -4.26 4.01
CA ALA A 238 19.81 -4.27 4.26
C ALA A 238 19.45 -4.01 5.74
N LEU A 239 20.26 -4.52 6.69
CA LEU A 239 20.07 -4.24 8.10
C LEU A 239 20.43 -2.80 8.47
N GLU A 240 21.52 -2.26 7.92
CA GLU A 240 21.89 -0.85 8.12
C GLU A 240 20.80 0.08 7.58
N ASP A 241 20.23 -0.22 6.41
CA ASP A 241 19.14 0.55 5.83
C ASP A 241 17.86 0.48 6.68
N THR A 242 17.50 -0.73 7.15
CA THR A 242 16.39 -0.91 8.09
C THR A 242 16.59 -0.08 9.37
N ILE A 243 17.79 -0.08 9.94
CA ILE A 243 18.10 0.72 11.13
C ILE A 243 17.95 2.22 10.82
N ASN A 244 18.41 2.67 9.66
CA ASN A 244 18.31 4.07 9.26
C ASN A 244 16.85 4.51 9.10
N ASN A 245 16.02 3.70 8.43
CA ASN A 245 14.59 4.00 8.26
C ASN A 245 13.87 4.01 9.61
N LEU A 246 14.21 3.10 10.53
CA LEU A 246 13.67 3.14 11.90
C LEU A 246 14.15 4.38 12.68
N CYS A 247 15.38 4.84 12.46
CA CYS A 247 15.85 6.12 13.03
C CYS A 247 15.04 7.29 12.49
N ASP A 248 14.67 7.27 11.20
CA ASP A 248 13.83 8.30 10.58
C ASP A 248 12.47 8.38 11.32
N MET A 249 11.82 7.24 11.60
CA MET A 249 10.62 7.19 12.43
C MET A 249 10.82 7.78 13.84
N VAL A 250 11.93 7.46 14.52
CA VAL A 250 12.23 7.98 15.86
C VAL A 250 12.34 9.50 15.85
N LEU A 251 13.08 10.07 14.88
CA LEU A 251 13.25 11.51 14.78
C LEU A 251 11.92 12.20 14.45
N MET A 252 11.16 11.68 13.49
CA MET A 252 9.84 12.22 13.13
C MET A 252 8.87 12.23 14.32
N ILE A 253 8.87 11.18 15.16
CA ILE A 253 8.05 11.15 16.37
C ILE A 253 8.48 12.23 17.37
N HIS A 254 9.79 12.38 17.62
CA HIS A 254 10.29 13.44 18.51
C HIS A 254 9.96 14.85 17.99
N ILE A 255 10.00 15.07 16.66
CA ILE A 255 9.60 16.34 16.04
C ILE A 255 8.15 16.67 16.41
N VAL A 256 7.21 15.75 16.15
CA VAL A 256 5.78 16.00 16.42
C VAL A 256 5.41 16.01 17.91
N LEU A 257 6.28 15.48 18.78
CA LEU A 257 6.16 15.59 20.23
C LEU A 257 6.81 16.86 20.79
N ALA A 258 7.44 17.69 19.95
CA ALA A 258 8.21 18.87 20.33
C ALA A 258 9.41 18.54 21.27
N GLU A 259 10.01 17.35 21.12
CA GLU A 259 11.12 16.82 21.91
C GLU A 259 12.41 16.72 21.07
N LEU A 260 12.70 17.77 20.31
CA LEU A 260 13.70 17.73 19.23
C LEU A 260 15.12 17.40 19.72
N GLU A 261 15.57 17.95 20.85
CA GLU A 261 16.95 17.77 21.31
C GLU A 261 17.30 16.30 21.58
N GLU A 262 16.40 15.56 22.22
CA GLU A 262 16.55 14.12 22.43
C GLU A 262 16.54 13.38 21.09
N GLY A 263 15.58 13.73 20.23
CA GLY A 263 15.41 13.10 18.91
C GLY A 263 16.65 13.22 18.03
N ILE A 264 17.20 14.42 17.86
CA ILE A 264 18.41 14.64 17.05
C ILE A 264 19.60 13.91 17.66
N SER A 265 19.78 14.00 18.98
CA SER A 265 20.88 13.33 19.68
C SER A 265 20.84 11.82 19.46
N TYR A 266 19.66 11.20 19.59
CA TYR A 266 19.46 9.79 19.31
C TYR A 266 19.69 9.47 17.83
N TYR A 267 19.10 10.25 16.91
CA TYR A 267 19.22 10.04 15.47
C TYR A 267 20.68 9.99 15.01
N PHE A 268 21.48 10.98 15.39
CA PHE A 268 22.91 11.00 15.05
C PHE A 268 23.71 9.88 15.71
N LYS A 269 23.27 9.33 16.85
CA LYS A 269 23.96 8.24 17.53
C LYS A 269 23.62 6.88 16.91
N ALA A 270 22.36 6.65 16.58
CA ALA A 270 21.84 5.35 16.18
C ALA A 270 21.97 5.09 14.67
N ASN A 271 21.92 6.14 13.85
CA ASN A 271 22.00 6.06 12.40
C ASN A 271 23.34 5.47 11.93
N ARG A 272 23.30 4.60 10.93
CA ARG A 272 24.42 3.81 10.41
C ARG A 272 25.05 4.37 9.13
N GLN A 273 24.58 5.51 8.66
CA GLN A 273 25.27 6.25 7.60
C GLN A 273 26.68 6.62 8.03
N ARG A 274 27.64 6.48 7.10
CA ARG A 274 29.07 6.68 7.40
C ARG A 274 29.41 8.15 7.56
N GLU A 275 28.83 8.99 6.73
CA GLU A 275 29.14 10.42 6.67
C GLU A 275 28.15 11.21 7.51
N ARG A 276 28.68 11.98 8.48
CA ARG A 276 27.87 12.81 9.38
C ARG A 276 27.08 13.88 8.63
N GLU A 277 27.62 14.35 7.52
CA GLU A 277 26.95 15.29 6.63
C GLU A 277 25.70 14.68 5.99
N ILE A 278 25.76 13.41 5.56
CA ILE A 278 24.59 12.70 5.02
C ILE A 278 23.51 12.51 6.09
N ILE A 279 23.91 12.20 7.34
CA ILE A 279 22.97 12.13 8.47
C ILE A 279 22.28 13.48 8.68
N LEU A 280 23.03 14.58 8.64
CA LEU A 280 22.48 15.93 8.75
C LEU A 280 21.50 16.23 7.62
N TYR A 281 21.89 15.98 6.37
CA TYR A 281 21.03 16.18 5.20
C TYR A 281 19.71 15.40 5.33
N LYS A 282 19.77 14.11 5.70
CA LYS A 282 18.56 13.30 5.91
C LYS A 282 17.66 13.87 7.01
N ALA A 283 18.23 14.26 8.16
CA ALA A 283 17.46 14.84 9.26
C ALA A 283 16.74 16.13 8.85
N LEU A 284 17.40 16.98 8.06
CA LEU A 284 16.82 18.20 7.50
C LEU A 284 15.68 17.88 6.53
N SER A 285 15.86 16.89 5.64
CA SER A 285 14.78 16.44 4.75
C SER A 285 13.56 15.91 5.50
N LEU A 286 13.74 15.25 6.66
CA LEU A 286 12.60 14.81 7.48
C LEU A 286 11.79 16.02 8.00
N ALA A 287 12.45 17.08 8.47
CA ALA A 287 11.76 18.29 8.91
C ALA A 287 11.06 18.99 7.74
N GLU A 288 11.69 19.05 6.57
CA GLU A 288 11.10 19.59 5.35
C GLU A 288 9.85 18.82 4.91
N TRP A 289 9.90 17.48 4.89
CA TRP A 289 8.75 16.65 4.54
C TRP A 289 7.60 16.74 5.54
N LEU A 290 7.90 17.06 6.81
CA LEU A 290 6.89 17.36 7.82
C LEU A 290 6.36 18.80 7.75
N GLY A 291 6.98 19.68 6.96
CA GLY A 291 6.62 21.09 6.86
C GLY A 291 7.02 21.92 8.09
N GLU A 292 8.07 21.51 8.81
CA GLU A 292 8.50 22.09 10.08
C GLU A 292 9.77 22.94 9.89
N ASP A 293 9.60 24.18 9.40
CA ASP A 293 10.73 25.06 9.04
C ASP A 293 11.58 25.49 10.25
N ASP A 294 10.95 25.78 11.40
CA ASP A 294 11.66 26.12 12.63
C ASP A 294 12.51 24.94 13.13
N ILE A 295 12.01 23.73 12.95
CA ILE A 295 12.71 22.49 13.32
C ILE A 295 13.88 22.25 12.37
N TRP A 296 13.71 22.53 11.08
CA TRP A 296 14.79 22.48 10.10
C TRP A 296 15.96 23.37 10.52
N ILE A 297 15.68 24.62 10.93
CA ILE A 297 16.71 25.56 11.42
C ILE A 297 17.44 25.01 12.65
N GLN A 298 16.70 24.47 13.62
CA GLN A 298 17.27 23.90 14.83
C GLN A 298 18.15 22.67 14.54
N ILE A 299 17.75 21.79 13.62
CA ILE A 299 18.56 20.65 13.17
C ILE A 299 19.85 21.14 12.50
N TYR A 300 19.77 22.16 11.65
CA TYR A 300 20.93 22.73 10.98
C TYR A 300 21.93 23.29 11.99
N GLU A 301 21.46 24.11 12.94
CA GLU A 301 22.29 24.69 13.99
C GLU A 301 22.92 23.63 14.91
N TYR A 302 22.19 22.55 15.20
CA TYR A 302 22.75 21.38 15.89
C TYR A 302 23.94 20.80 15.12
N GLY A 303 23.81 20.62 13.80
CA GLY A 303 24.87 20.11 12.93
C GLY A 303 26.13 20.98 13.00
N ILE A 304 25.96 22.31 12.91
CA ILE A 304 27.06 23.27 13.03
C ILE A 304 27.73 23.17 14.42
N LYS A 305 26.95 23.12 15.50
CA LYS A 305 27.47 22.95 16.87
C LYS A 305 28.28 21.65 17.04
N LYS A 306 28.00 20.62 16.24
CA LYS A 306 28.74 19.36 16.20
C LYS A 306 29.91 19.35 15.21
N ASN A 307 30.30 20.51 14.68
CA ASN A 307 31.36 20.67 13.67
C ASN A 307 31.13 19.84 12.40
N ILE A 308 29.87 19.60 12.04
CA ILE A 308 29.52 18.97 10.76
C ILE A 308 29.52 20.07 9.71
N LYS A 309 30.33 19.92 8.66
CA LYS A 309 30.35 20.84 7.52
C LYS A 309 29.18 20.50 6.58
N PRO A 310 28.14 21.35 6.45
CA PRO A 310 27.05 21.11 5.52
C PRO A 310 27.51 21.33 4.07
N ARG A 311 26.84 20.69 3.10
CA ARG A 311 27.00 21.01 1.68
C ARG A 311 26.50 22.43 1.35
N ASP A 312 27.06 23.03 0.31
CA ASP A 312 26.79 24.43 -0.07
C ASP A 312 25.31 24.73 -0.32
N SER A 313 24.52 23.76 -0.80
CA SER A 313 23.08 23.94 -0.99
C SER A 313 22.34 24.18 0.33
N LEU A 314 22.70 23.44 1.40
CA LEU A 314 22.09 23.62 2.71
C LEU A 314 22.51 24.94 3.37
N VAL A 315 23.72 25.42 3.10
CA VAL A 315 24.17 26.73 3.59
C VAL A 315 23.33 27.85 3.00
N ARG A 316 23.06 27.80 1.69
CA ARG A 316 22.19 28.77 1.02
C ARG A 316 20.76 28.70 1.54
N GLU A 317 20.21 27.50 1.65
CA GLU A 317 18.85 27.29 2.16
C GLU A 317 18.68 27.80 3.60
N TYR A 318 19.67 27.60 4.47
CA TYR A 318 19.65 28.16 5.82
C TYR A 318 19.66 29.70 5.84
N GLN A 319 20.42 30.34 4.94
CA GLN A 319 20.42 31.80 4.82
C GLN A 319 19.03 32.30 4.37
N GLU A 320 18.46 31.68 3.34
CA GLU A 320 17.13 32.01 2.84
C GLU A 320 16.04 31.86 3.91
N ARG A 321 16.09 30.78 4.71
CA ARG A 321 15.12 30.53 5.79
C ARG A 321 15.27 31.47 6.99
N LYS A 322 16.47 32.04 7.24
CA LYS A 322 16.70 33.00 8.36
C LYS A 322 16.36 34.44 8.03
N ASP A 323 16.32 34.79 6.75
CA ASP A 323 16.03 36.15 6.29
C ASP A 323 14.52 36.43 6.12
N VAL A 324 13.65 35.44 6.42
CA VAL A 324 12.18 35.51 6.39
C VAL A 324 11.61 35.70 7.79
#